data_AF-A0A1E4GI07-F1
#
_entry.id   AF-A0A1E4GI07-F1
#
_cell.length_a   1.000
_cell.length_b   1.000
_cell.length_c   1.000
_cell.angle_alpha   90.00
_cell.angle_beta   90.00
_cell.angle_gamma   90.00
#
_symmetry.space_group_name_H-M   'P 1'
#
loop_
_entity.id
_entity.type
_entity.pdbx_description
1 polymer ?
#
loop_
_entity_poly.entity_id
_entity_poly.type
_entity_poly.pdbx_seq_one_letter_code
_entity_poly.pdbx_strand_id
1 'polypeptide(L)'
;MKANEWVDRVYGWVAGRNSADVCRALHLAQGGDVPVSLIVLTRHVADFVGTTNFDRRAIWTSWPRLAKTVSENSDENFVAALVRRLARPTTKHRGTVVNEYHFPGLSVELRVS
;
A
#
# COMPACT_ATOMS: atom_id res chain seq x y z
N MET A 1 12.99 -11.22 10.17
CA MET A 1 12.46 -11.62 8.85
C MET A 1 12.48 -10.40 7.96
N LYS A 2 13.21 -10.43 6.84
CA LYS A 2 13.25 -9.30 5.91
C LYS A 2 11.88 -9.18 5.23
N ALA A 3 11.40 -7.96 4.97
CA ALA A 3 10.05 -7.76 4.44
C ALA A 3 9.78 -8.51 3.12
N ASN A 4 10.79 -8.69 2.27
CA ASN A 4 10.65 -9.50 1.04
C ASN A 4 10.53 -11.00 1.30
N GLU A 5 11.17 -11.55 2.33
CA GLU A 5 11.02 -12.98 2.69
C GLU A 5 9.57 -13.26 3.12
N TRP A 6 8.92 -12.28 3.75
CA TRP A 6 7.49 -12.34 4.02
C TRP A 6 6.67 -12.33 2.75
N VAL A 7 7.01 -11.43 1.81
CA VAL A 7 6.33 -11.38 0.51
C VAL A 7 6.52 -12.68 -0.26
N ASP A 8 7.71 -13.27 -0.30
CA ASP A 8 7.96 -14.57 -0.92
C ASP A 8 7.05 -15.65 -0.35
N ARG A 9 6.97 -15.74 0.98
CA ARG A 9 6.17 -16.76 1.67
C ARG A 9 4.69 -16.58 1.41
N VAL A 10 4.19 -15.35 1.53
CA VAL A 10 2.77 -15.04 1.33
C VAL A 10 2.40 -15.18 -0.13
N TYR A 11 3.20 -14.64 -1.04
CA TYR A 11 2.96 -14.79 -2.47
C TYR A 11 3.02 -16.25 -2.89
N GLY A 12 3.94 -17.06 -2.37
CA GLY A 12 3.98 -18.50 -2.63
C GLY A 12 2.71 -19.23 -2.16
N TRP A 13 2.08 -18.76 -1.08
CA TRP A 13 0.79 -19.28 -0.61
C TRP A 13 -0.39 -18.75 -1.44
N VAL A 14 -0.38 -17.49 -1.86
CA VAL A 14 -1.48 -16.89 -2.63
C VAL A 14 -1.40 -17.23 -4.13
N ALA A 15 -0.22 -17.52 -4.66
CA ALA A 15 0.02 -17.70 -6.09
C ALA A 15 -0.89 -18.80 -6.67
N GLY A 16 -1.56 -18.46 -7.77
CA GLY A 16 -2.49 -19.37 -8.46
C GLY A 16 -3.86 -19.50 -7.82
N ARG A 17 -4.11 -18.86 -6.67
CA ARG A 17 -5.44 -18.81 -6.02
C ARG A 17 -6.19 -17.54 -6.41
N ASN A 18 -7.49 -17.68 -6.66
CA ASN A 18 -8.38 -16.53 -6.73
C ASN A 18 -8.84 -16.11 -5.33
N SER A 19 -9.55 -15.00 -5.24
CA SER A 19 -10.04 -14.51 -3.94
C SER A 19 -11.02 -15.47 -3.25
N ALA A 20 -11.81 -16.25 -4.01
CA ALA A 20 -12.69 -17.27 -3.44
C ALA A 20 -11.92 -18.41 -2.74
N ASP A 21 -10.83 -18.89 -3.35
CA ASP A 21 -9.96 -19.93 -2.77
C ASP A 21 -9.28 -19.44 -1.49
N VAL A 22 -8.79 -18.20 -1.49
CA VAL A 22 -8.17 -17.58 -0.31
C VAL A 22 -9.20 -17.38 0.81
N CYS A 23 -10.39 -16.85 0.50
CA CYS A 23 -11.45 -16.69 1.49
C CYS A 23 -11.86 -18.02 2.10
N ARG A 24 -12.02 -19.07 1.27
CA ARG A 24 -12.36 -20.42 1.74
C ARG A 24 -11.28 -20.98 2.67
N ALA A 25 -10.00 -20.85 2.31
CA ALA A 25 -8.89 -21.33 3.12
C ALA A 25 -8.76 -20.61 4.47
N LEU A 26 -9.19 -19.34 4.56
CA LEU A 26 -9.13 -18.51 5.76
C LEU A 26 -10.45 -18.44 6.54
N HIS A 27 -11.49 -19.15 6.10
CA HIS A 27 -12.85 -19.07 6.67
C HIS A 27 -13.41 -17.63 6.72
N LEU A 28 -13.13 -16.86 5.67
CA LEU A 28 -13.67 -15.50 5.48
C LEU A 28 -14.95 -15.53 4.64
N ALA A 29 -15.61 -14.38 4.56
CA ALA A 29 -16.77 -14.17 3.68
C ALA A 29 -16.44 -14.46 2.21
N GLN A 30 -17.48 -14.72 1.41
CA GLN A 30 -17.34 -15.17 0.02
C GLN A 30 -16.47 -14.21 -0.82
N GLY A 31 -15.44 -14.76 -1.45
CA GLY A 31 -14.63 -14.09 -2.47
C GLY A 31 -15.15 -14.36 -3.88
N GLY A 32 -14.53 -13.73 -4.89
CA GLY A 32 -14.81 -13.96 -6.31
C GLY A 32 -13.65 -14.56 -7.09
N ASP A 33 -13.78 -14.61 -8.42
CA ASP A 33 -12.82 -15.26 -9.32
C ASP A 33 -11.60 -14.40 -9.68
N VAL A 34 -11.49 -13.21 -9.08
CA VAL A 34 -10.39 -12.27 -9.35
C VAL A 34 -9.12 -12.70 -8.61
N PRO A 35 -7.92 -12.53 -9.21
CA PRO A 35 -6.65 -12.73 -8.53
C PRO A 35 -6.50 -11.84 -7.29
N VAL A 36 -5.81 -12.35 -6.27
CA VAL A 36 -5.56 -11.59 -5.05
C VAL A 36 -4.37 -10.64 -5.23
N SER A 37 -4.51 -9.41 -4.75
CA SER A 37 -3.43 -8.43 -4.66
C SER A 37 -2.86 -8.37 -3.25
N LEU A 38 -1.54 -8.36 -3.12
CA LEU A 38 -0.86 -8.24 -1.83
C LEU A 38 -0.53 -6.77 -1.55
N ILE A 39 -0.99 -6.25 -0.41
CA ILE A 39 -0.63 -4.90 0.06
C ILE A 39 0.23 -5.03 1.31
N VAL A 40 1.40 -4.41 1.28
CA VAL A 40 2.32 -4.30 2.41
C VAL A 40 2.25 -2.89 2.98
N LEU A 41 1.72 -2.79 4.18
CA LEU A 41 1.61 -1.54 4.93
C LEU A 41 2.76 -1.43 5.93
N THR A 42 3.58 -0.40 5.77
CA THR A 42 4.69 -0.10 6.68
C THR A 42 4.27 0.96 7.71
N ARG A 43 4.77 0.84 8.95
CA ARG A 43 4.43 1.75 10.05
C ARG A 43 5.00 3.15 9.85
N HIS A 44 6.25 3.26 9.37
CA HIS A 44 6.93 4.53 9.20
C HIS A 44 6.90 4.97 7.74
N VAL A 45 7.12 6.27 7.49
CA VAL A 45 7.53 6.77 6.18
C VAL A 45 8.95 6.27 5.92
N ALA A 46 9.10 4.96 5.74
CA ALA A 46 10.22 4.47 4.97
C ALA A 46 9.96 5.03 3.59
N ASP A 47 10.64 6.11 3.25
CA ASP A 47 10.59 6.68 1.93
C ASP A 47 10.86 5.55 0.95
N PHE A 48 9.83 5.15 0.20
CA PHE A 48 9.93 4.19 -0.90
C PHE A 48 10.74 4.75 -2.07
N VAL A 49 11.62 5.70 -1.78
CA VAL A 49 12.36 6.54 -2.71
C VAL A 49 13.58 5.74 -3.17
N GLY A 50 13.40 5.06 -4.29
CA GLY A 50 14.47 4.83 -5.26
C GLY A 50 15.57 3.83 -4.91
N THR A 51 15.70 3.32 -3.69
CA THR A 51 16.65 2.27 -3.36
C THR A 51 15.99 0.89 -3.49
N THR A 52 16.05 0.38 -4.72
CA THR A 52 16.09 -1.04 -5.09
C THR A 52 16.19 -2.00 -3.90
N ASN A 53 15.10 -2.73 -3.62
CA ASN A 53 15.02 -4.06 -2.99
C ASN A 53 13.60 -4.34 -2.45
N PHE A 54 12.54 -3.97 -3.16
CA PHE A 54 11.18 -4.33 -2.77
C PHE A 54 10.55 -5.21 -3.83
N ASP A 55 9.85 -6.23 -3.39
CA ASP A 55 9.22 -7.19 -4.28
C ASP A 55 8.08 -6.55 -5.07
N ARG A 56 8.16 -6.62 -6.41
CA ARG A 56 7.18 -6.01 -7.33
C ARG A 56 5.81 -6.70 -7.32
N ARG A 57 5.71 -7.89 -6.74
CA ARG A 57 4.46 -8.64 -6.60
C ARG A 57 3.57 -8.09 -5.50
N ALA A 58 4.08 -7.19 -4.66
CA ALA A 58 3.33 -6.52 -3.62
C ALA A 58 3.22 -5.01 -3.88
N ILE A 59 2.11 -4.45 -3.42
CA ILE A 59 1.85 -3.02 -3.35
C ILE A 59 2.42 -2.51 -2.03
N TRP A 60 3.41 -1.65 -2.08
CA TRP A 60 4.06 -1.10 -0.88
C TRP A 60 3.54 0.30 -0.56
N THR A 61 3.09 0.51 0.67
CA THR A 61 2.66 1.83 1.15
C THR A 61 2.98 2.00 2.63
N SER A 62 3.01 3.25 3.11
CA SER A 62 3.20 3.60 4.51
C SER A 62 1.88 4.08 5.10
N TRP A 63 1.70 3.92 6.41
CA TRP A 63 0.50 4.41 7.09
C TRP A 63 0.21 5.89 6.81
N PRO A 64 1.18 6.82 6.88
CA PRO A 64 0.92 8.22 6.59
C PRO A 64 0.52 8.47 5.12
N ARG A 65 1.03 7.68 4.17
CA ARG A 65 0.65 7.77 2.75
C ARG A 65 -0.74 7.18 2.50
N LEU A 66 -1.08 6.09 3.18
CA LEU A 66 -2.41 5.49 3.11
C LEU A 66 -3.46 6.44 3.70
N ALA A 67 -3.23 6.97 4.90
CA ALA A 67 -4.12 7.92 5.55
C ALA A 67 -4.37 9.16 4.69
N LYS A 68 -3.32 9.72 4.07
CA LYS A 68 -3.44 10.83 3.11
C LYS A 68 -4.28 10.46 1.89
N THR A 69 -4.08 9.25 1.34
CA THR A 69 -4.87 8.78 0.19
C THR A 69 -6.35 8.64 0.54
N VAL A 70 -6.67 8.13 1.73
CA VAL A 70 -8.06 7.99 2.20
C VAL A 70 -8.68 9.38 2.43
N SER A 71 -7.98 10.30 3.08
CA SER A 71 -8.51 11.65 3.33
C SER A 71 -8.71 12.46 2.06
N GLU A 72 -7.85 12.29 1.06
CA GLU A 72 -7.96 12.95 -0.26
C GLU A 72 -9.06 12.36 -1.15
N ASN A 73 -9.57 11.17 -0.85
CA ASN A 73 -10.54 10.44 -1.68
C ASN A 73 -11.66 9.84 -0.81
N SER A 74 -12.30 10.68 0.02
CA SER A 74 -13.32 10.24 1.01
C SER A 74 -14.49 9.49 0.42
N ASP A 75 -14.80 9.74 -0.86
CA ASP A 75 -16.00 9.24 -1.53
C ASP A 75 -15.72 7.95 -2.33
N GLU A 76 -14.47 7.48 -2.33
CA GLU A 76 -14.02 6.32 -3.10
C GLU A 76 -13.54 5.20 -2.17
N ASN A 77 -13.74 3.94 -2.58
CA ASN A 77 -13.13 2.81 -1.90
C ASN A 77 -11.60 2.99 -1.87
N PHE A 78 -11.02 3.04 -0.66
CA PHE A 78 -9.59 3.29 -0.48
C PHE A 78 -8.69 2.32 -1.25
N VAL A 79 -9.15 1.08 -1.48
CA VAL A 79 -8.42 0.08 -2.28
C VAL A 79 -8.32 0.54 -3.73
N ALA A 80 -9.42 1.07 -4.29
CA ALA A 80 -9.43 1.61 -5.65
C ALA A 80 -8.55 2.86 -5.75
N ALA A 81 -8.63 3.77 -4.77
CA ALA A 81 -7.77 4.95 -4.70
C ALA A 81 -6.27 4.59 -4.62
N LEU A 82 -5.93 3.54 -3.85
CA LEU A 82 -4.56 3.03 -3.74
C LEU A 82 -4.05 2.47 -5.07
N VAL A 83 -4.84 1.64 -5.76
CA VAL A 83 -4.47 1.05 -7.05
C VAL A 83 -4.25 2.13 -8.11
N ARG A 84 -5.13 3.14 -8.19
CA ARG A 84 -4.99 4.25 -9.15
C ARG A 84 -3.71 5.06 -8.92
N ARG A 85 -3.34 5.29 -7.66
CA ARG A 85 -2.15 6.09 -7.31
C ARG A 85 -0.85 5.39 -7.70
N LEU A 86 -0.81 4.05 -7.69
CA LEU A 86 0.34 3.25 -8.15
C LEU A 86 0.49 3.24 -9.67
N ALA A 87 -0.63 3.34 -10.39
CA ALA A 87 -0.63 3.47 -11.84
C ALA A 87 -0.11 4.82 -12.32
N ARG A 88 -0.09 5.85 -11.45
CA ARG A 88 0.56 7.13 -11.77
C ARG A 88 2.08 6.97 -11.64
N PRO A 89 2.86 7.23 -12.70
CA PRO A 89 4.31 7.24 -12.59
C PRO A 89 4.71 8.25 -11.52
N THR A 90 5.41 7.77 -10.50
CA THR A 90 5.95 8.61 -9.43
C THR A 90 7.01 9.51 -10.03
N THR A 91 6.68 10.79 -10.22
CA THR A 91 7.67 11.81 -10.53
C THR A 91 8.68 11.85 -9.39
N LYS A 92 9.95 11.56 -9.71
CA LYS A 92 11.07 11.67 -8.77
C LYS A 92 11.20 13.13 -8.33
N HIS A 93 10.57 13.49 -7.22
CA HIS A 93 10.91 14.73 -6.53
C HIS A 93 12.13 14.47 -5.66
N ARG A 94 13.29 14.85 -6.21
CA ARG A 94 14.56 14.96 -5.50
C ARG A 94 14.52 16.29 -4.73
N GLY A 95 13.77 16.31 -3.64
CA GLY A 95 13.61 17.49 -2.79
C GLY A 95 12.91 17.07 -1.50
N THR A 96 13.22 17.77 -0.41
CA THR A 96 12.62 17.57 0.92
C THR A 96 11.11 17.38 0.77
N VAL A 97 10.62 16.18 1.09
CA VAL A 97 9.20 15.89 0.95
C VAL A 97 8.51 16.44 2.17
N VAL A 98 7.89 17.61 2.00
CA VAL A 98 7.03 18.22 3.00
C VAL A 98 5.64 17.62 2.84
N ASN A 99 5.25 16.75 3.76
CA ASN A 99 3.90 16.22 3.82
C ASN A 99 3.09 17.02 4.83
N GLU A 100 2.19 17.86 4.32
CA GLU A 100 1.19 18.54 5.14
C GLU A 100 -0.03 17.63 5.34
N TYR A 101 -0.49 17.56 6.58
CA TYR A 101 -1.68 16.86 7.03
C TYR A 101 -2.60 17.85 7.73
N HIS A 102 -3.85 17.94 7.29
CA HIS A 102 -4.87 18.79 7.91
C HIS A 102 -5.89 17.94 8.66
N PHE A 103 -6.11 18.28 9.92
CA PHE A 103 -7.13 17.74 10.81
C PHE A 103 -7.99 18.90 11.33
N PRO A 104 -9.21 18.66 11.83
CA PRO A 104 -10.04 19.71 12.41
C PRO A 104 -9.31 20.45 13.54
N GLY A 105 -8.94 21.72 13.31
CA GLY A 105 -8.21 22.56 14.26
C GLY A 105 -6.70 22.30 14.38
N LEU A 106 -6.11 21.43 13.57
CA LEU A 106 -4.68 21.10 13.64
C LEU A 106 -4.08 20.88 12.24
N SER A 107 -2.99 21.56 11.95
CA SER A 107 -2.18 21.31 10.75
C SER A 107 -0.80 20.80 11.16
N VAL A 108 -0.37 19.69 10.57
CA VAL A 108 0.91 19.04 10.86
C VAL A 108 1.76 19.01 9.60
N GLU A 109 2.96 19.57 9.70
CA GLU A 109 3.96 19.56 8.64
C GLU A 109 5.05 18.51 8.96
N LEU A 110 5.13 17.45 8.15
CA LEU A 110 6.19 16.45 8.26
C LEU A 110 7.24 16.68 7.18
N ARG A 111 8.45 17.08 7.58
CA ARG A 111 9.60 17.19 6.69
C ARG A 111 10.43 15.92 6.75
N VAL A 112 10.56 15.24 5.62
CA VAL A 112 11.45 14.06 5.48
C VAL A 112 12.60 14.43 4.53
N SER A 113 13.82 14.25 5.04
CA SER A 113 15.11 14.58 4.38
C SER A 113 15.98 13.35 4.25
#